data_AF-A4WM36-F1
#
_entry.id   AF-A4WM36-F1
#
_cell.length_a   1.000
_cell.length_b   1.000
_cell.length_c   1.000
_cell.angle_alpha   90.00
_cell.angle_beta   90.00
_cell.angle_gamma   90.00
#
_symmetry.space_group_name_H-M   'P 1'
#
loop_
_entity.id
_entity.type
_entity.pdbx_description
1 polymer ?
#
loop_
_entity_poly.entity_id
_entity_poly.type
_entity_poly.pdbx_seq_one_letter_code
_entity_poly.pdbx_strand_id
1 'polypeptide(L)'
;MAEEERTIERAHLVERGGRQILVIRWNTGKTSAGRLFGRYGVGGRPDFFRLLFGAVAGSLREKFGPQGEDLFNKIRDSDEFRRSTREMFDAMKEWFFNELSPKYGLDKGDIFMLITEVEVDLATGELRWLKDKTEFYYWVRSDRCQQSVAPRECKELAEENARLRQEVEKLRDELNQIKNKLASLLK
;
A
#
# COMPACT_ATOMS: atom_id res chain seq x y z
N MET A 1 0.70 -13.93 -1.36
CA MET A 1 1.04 -12.52 -1.02
C MET A 1 2.09 -12.36 0.08
N ALA A 2 1.88 -12.77 1.34
CA ALA A 2 2.85 -12.51 2.41
C ALA A 2 4.19 -13.27 2.25
N GLU A 3 4.18 -14.47 1.65
CA GLU A 3 5.40 -15.24 1.37
C GLU A 3 6.08 -14.82 0.05
N GLU A 4 5.33 -14.40 -0.97
CA GLU A 4 5.88 -13.97 -2.27
C GLU A 4 6.60 -12.61 -2.20
N GLU A 5 6.23 -11.74 -1.25
CA GLU A 5 6.93 -10.46 -1.03
C GLU A 5 8.29 -10.61 -0.33
N ARG A 6 8.64 -11.79 0.21
CA ARG A 6 9.92 -12.01 0.90
C ARG A 6 11.09 -12.25 -0.05
N THR A 7 10.84 -12.66 -1.29
CA THR A 7 11.87 -12.98 -2.29
C THR A 7 12.23 -11.80 -3.19
N ILE A 8 11.49 -10.69 -3.11
CA ILE A 8 11.75 -9.48 -3.89
C ILE A 8 12.70 -8.60 -3.07
N GLU A 9 13.89 -8.33 -3.62
CA GLU A 9 14.82 -7.38 -3.02
C GLU A 9 14.16 -6.00 -2.91
N ARG A 10 13.87 -5.58 -1.67
CA ARG A 10 13.11 -4.34 -1.38
C ARG A 10 13.95 -3.08 -1.49
N ALA A 11 15.26 -3.21 -1.38
CA ALA A 11 16.18 -2.10 -1.59
C ALA A 11 17.50 -2.62 -2.17
N HIS A 12 18.13 -1.85 -3.06
CA HIS A 12 19.46 -2.14 -3.59
C HIS A 12 20.24 -0.85 -3.86
N LEU A 13 21.56 -0.96 -3.94
CA LEU A 13 22.45 0.17 -4.22
C LEU A 13 22.83 0.18 -5.70
N VAL A 14 22.83 1.37 -6.28
CA VAL A 14 23.28 1.60 -7.66
C VAL A 14 24.28 2.75 -7.65
N GLU A 15 25.36 2.60 -8.40
CA GLU A 15 26.31 3.69 -8.62
C GLU A 15 25.98 4.41 -9.93
N ARG A 16 25.76 5.72 -9.88
CA ARG A 16 25.51 6.56 -11.06
C ARG A 16 26.32 7.84 -10.98
N GLY A 17 27.19 8.05 -11.96
CA GLY A 17 28.03 9.26 -12.02
C GLY A 17 28.91 9.48 -10.78
N GLY A 18 29.42 8.40 -10.17
CA GLY A 18 30.22 8.45 -8.94
C GLY A 18 29.41 8.71 -7.66
N ARG A 19 28.07 8.68 -7.73
CA ARG A 19 27.18 8.80 -6.57
C ARG A 19 26.55 7.45 -6.24
N GLN A 20 26.41 7.18 -4.95
CA GLN A 20 25.66 6.03 -4.46
C GLN A 20 24.19 6.39 -4.30
N ILE A 21 23.34 5.66 -5.02
CA ILE A 21 21.89 5.81 -5.00
C ILE A 21 21.29 4.57 -4.35
N LEU A 22 20.47 4.77 -3.31
CA LEU A 22 19.65 3.72 -2.72
C LEU A 22 18.30 3.68 -3.43
N VAL A 23 18.02 2.60 -4.15
CA VAL A 23 16.72 2.36 -4.78
C VAL A 23 15.88 1.51 -3.86
N ILE A 24 14.67 1.98 -3.53
CA ILE A 24 13.74 1.34 -2.59
C ILE A 24 12.44 1.03 -3.32
N ARG A 25 12.04 -0.24 -3.35
CA ARG A 25 10.68 -0.64 -3.72
C ARG A 25 9.77 -0.46 -2.51
N TRP A 26 9.07 0.67 -2.49
CA TRP A 26 8.22 1.08 -1.38
C TRP A 26 6.76 0.70 -1.61
N ASN A 27 6.20 -0.04 -0.67
CA ASN A 27 4.78 -0.38 -0.59
C ASN A 27 4.10 0.43 0.53
N THR A 28 3.05 1.18 0.21
CA THR A 28 2.29 1.96 1.21
C THR A 28 1.47 1.10 2.18
N GLY A 29 1.27 -0.17 1.84
CA GLY A 29 0.26 -1.04 2.44
C GLY A 29 -1.15 -0.63 2.04
N LYS A 30 -2.14 -1.42 2.49
CA LYS A 30 -3.56 -1.09 2.31
C LYS A 30 -3.90 0.16 3.11
N THR A 31 -4.35 1.21 2.43
CA THR A 31 -4.63 2.52 3.02
C THR A 31 -5.81 3.19 2.31
N SER A 32 -6.18 4.40 2.73
CA SER A 32 -7.17 5.24 2.07
C SER A 32 -6.60 6.64 1.85
N ALA A 33 -7.21 7.42 0.95
CA ALA A 33 -6.72 8.75 0.60
C ALA A 33 -6.67 9.69 1.81
N GLY A 34 -7.68 9.60 2.68
CA GLY A 34 -7.75 10.39 3.91
C GLY A 34 -6.65 10.04 4.93
N ARG A 35 -6.14 8.81 4.92
CA ARG A 35 -5.03 8.38 5.78
C ARG A 35 -3.67 8.72 5.17
N LEU A 36 -3.45 8.33 3.91
CA LEU A 36 -2.15 8.50 3.26
C LEU A 36 -1.83 9.98 3.03
N PHE A 37 -2.78 10.76 2.51
CA PHE A 37 -2.57 12.16 2.13
C PHE A 37 -3.25 13.17 3.06
N GLY A 38 -4.11 12.72 3.97
CA GLY A 38 -4.96 13.57 4.78
C GLY A 38 -4.68 13.48 6.28
N ARG A 39 -5.64 13.99 7.07
CA ARG A 39 -5.55 14.08 8.54
C ARG A 39 -5.95 12.82 9.30
N TYR A 40 -6.34 11.74 8.61
CA TYR A 40 -6.80 10.51 9.28
C TYR A 40 -5.66 9.51 9.54
N GLY A 41 -4.42 9.86 9.21
CA GLY A 41 -3.25 9.08 9.61
C GLY A 41 -2.90 9.27 11.09
N VAL A 42 -1.80 8.63 11.51
CA VAL A 42 -1.38 8.63 12.92
C VAL A 42 -1.09 10.05 13.41
N GLY A 43 -1.67 10.42 14.56
CA GLY A 43 -1.46 11.74 15.17
C GLY A 43 -2.11 12.90 14.40
N GLY A 44 -3.10 12.63 13.54
CA GLY A 44 -3.80 13.67 12.78
C GLY A 44 -3.05 14.17 11.55
N ARG A 45 -2.03 13.42 11.10
CA ARG A 45 -1.12 13.81 10.00
C ARG A 45 -1.14 12.78 8.86
N PRO A 46 -0.71 13.15 7.64
CA PRO A 46 -0.58 12.21 6.54
C PRO A 46 0.36 11.06 6.89
N ASP A 47 -0.10 9.81 6.74
CA ASP A 47 0.72 8.61 6.98
C ASP A 47 1.91 8.54 6.01
N PHE A 48 1.83 9.22 4.86
CA PHE A 48 2.87 9.29 3.83
C PHE A 48 4.29 9.45 4.39
N PHE A 49 4.52 10.53 5.14
CA PHE A 49 5.87 10.89 5.62
C PHE A 49 6.42 9.82 6.56
N ARG A 50 5.58 9.35 7.50
CA ARG A 50 5.96 8.31 8.47
C ARG A 50 6.32 7.01 7.75
N LEU A 51 5.53 6.61 6.76
CA LEU A 51 5.74 5.39 5.99
C LEU A 51 7.00 5.48 5.14
N LEU A 52 7.21 6.60 4.44
CA LEU A 52 8.40 6.81 3.62
C LEU A 52 9.67 6.84 4.47
N PHE A 53 9.65 7.58 5.59
CA PHE A 53 10.81 7.68 6.47
C PHE A 53 11.15 6.32 7.09
N GLY A 54 10.14 5.55 7.47
CA GLY A 54 10.33 4.18 7.93
C GLY A 54 10.95 3.28 6.86
N ALA A 55 10.53 3.42 5.60
CA ALA A 55 11.09 2.66 4.49
C ALA A 55 12.55 3.03 4.19
N VAL A 56 12.89 4.33 4.18
CA VAL A 56 14.26 4.82 3.98
C VAL A 56 15.17 4.37 5.12
N ALA A 57 14.79 4.62 6.37
CA ALA A 57 15.57 4.22 7.55
C ALA A 57 15.71 2.69 7.67
N GLY A 58 14.65 1.94 7.35
CA GLY A 58 14.70 0.47 7.30
C GLY A 58 15.69 -0.03 6.25
N SER A 59 15.63 0.51 5.04
CA SER A 59 16.49 0.11 3.92
C SER A 59 17.97 0.47 4.17
N LEU A 60 18.24 1.64 4.74
CA LEU A 60 19.60 2.03 5.13
C LEU A 60 20.18 1.10 6.19
N ARG A 61 19.38 0.74 7.22
CA ARG A 61 19.82 -0.24 8.24
C ARG A 61 20.04 -1.63 7.67
N GLU A 62 19.23 -2.05 6.70
CA GLU A 62 19.41 -3.34 6.03
C GLU A 62 20.72 -3.39 5.23
N LYS A 63 21.08 -2.31 4.53
CA LYS A 63 22.28 -2.27 3.66
C LYS A 63 23.57 -1.92 4.39
N PHE A 64 23.51 -1.09 5.43
CA PHE A 64 24.69 -0.56 6.12
C PHE A 64 24.76 -0.96 7.60
N GLY A 65 23.85 -1.83 8.07
CA GLY A 65 23.80 -2.25 9.47
C GLY A 65 23.51 -1.07 10.42
N PRO A 66 24.10 -1.04 11.63
CA PRO A 66 23.89 0.03 12.60
C PRO A 66 24.24 1.43 12.08
N GLN A 67 25.23 1.55 11.18
CA GLN A 67 25.62 2.83 10.57
C GLN A 67 24.54 3.42 9.66
N GLY A 68 23.56 2.61 9.24
CA GLY A 68 22.40 3.07 8.48
C GLY A 68 21.53 4.08 9.24
N GLU A 69 21.50 3.99 10.58
CA GLU A 69 20.77 4.97 11.41
C GLU A 69 21.45 6.34 11.40
N ASP A 70 22.78 6.37 11.48
CA ASP A 70 23.57 7.61 11.41
C ASP A 70 23.45 8.26 10.03
N LEU A 71 23.51 7.46 8.96
CA LEU A 71 23.27 7.90 7.59
C LEU A 71 21.86 8.48 7.43
N PHE A 72 20.85 7.81 7.98
CA PHE A 72 19.48 8.30 7.93
C PHE A 72 19.33 9.63 8.66
N ASN A 73 19.88 9.77 9.87
CA ASN A 73 19.81 11.01 10.63
C ASN A 73 20.49 12.17 9.89
N LYS A 74 21.63 11.91 9.24
CA LYS A 74 22.30 12.90 8.38
C LYS A 74 21.44 13.34 7.20
N ILE A 75 20.83 12.40 6.49
CA ILE A 75 19.99 12.67 5.31
C ILE A 75 18.68 13.35 5.70
N ARG A 76 18.00 12.84 6.74
CA ARG A 76 16.66 13.28 7.19
C ARG A 76 16.61 14.78 7.48
N ASP A 77 17.70 15.32 8.02
CA ASP A 77 17.78 16.72 8.43
C ASP A 77 18.36 17.65 7.34
N SER A 78 18.73 17.11 6.18
CA SER A 78 19.10 17.91 5.00
C SER A 78 17.91 18.66 4.40
N ASP A 79 18.18 19.83 3.83
CA ASP A 79 17.16 20.64 3.15
C ASP A 79 16.67 19.95 1.87
N GLU A 80 17.57 19.29 1.15
CA GLU A 80 17.26 18.50 -0.06
C GLU A 80 16.28 17.38 0.23
N PHE A 81 16.50 16.58 1.28
CA PHE A 81 15.57 15.51 1.64
C PHE A 81 14.20 16.05 2.04
N ARG A 82 14.16 17.12 2.85
CA ARG A 82 12.89 17.74 3.28
C ARG A 82 12.11 18.33 2.11
N ARG A 83 12.79 19.01 1.19
CA ARG A 83 12.20 19.59 -0.01
C ARG A 83 11.67 18.51 -0.95
N SER A 84 12.54 17.59 -1.37
CA SER A 84 12.18 16.52 -2.32
C SER A 84 11.11 15.58 -1.76
N THR A 85 11.08 15.32 -0.45
CA THR A 85 9.99 14.59 0.21
C THR A 85 8.64 15.30 0.02
N ARG A 86 8.59 16.63 0.18
CA ARG A 86 7.35 17.40 0.03
C ARG A 86 6.91 17.45 -1.43
N GLU A 87 7.84 17.71 -2.34
CA GLU A 87 7.56 17.68 -3.78
C GLU A 87 7.01 16.32 -4.22
N MET A 88 7.61 15.24 -3.73
CA MET A 88 7.14 13.88 -3.96
C MET A 88 5.74 13.64 -3.38
N PHE A 89 5.46 14.11 -2.16
CA PHE A 89 4.13 14.03 -1.54
C PHE A 89 3.07 14.73 -2.37
N ASP A 90 3.33 15.97 -2.78
CA ASP A 90 2.39 16.77 -3.56
C ASP A 90 2.18 16.15 -4.96
N ALA A 91 3.25 15.73 -5.63
CA ALA A 91 3.18 15.08 -6.94
C ALA A 91 2.37 13.77 -6.91
N MET A 92 2.59 12.89 -5.92
CA MET A 92 1.79 11.67 -5.79
C MET A 92 0.33 11.95 -5.42
N LYS A 93 0.10 12.96 -4.59
CA LYS A 93 -1.25 13.37 -4.20
C LYS A 93 -2.02 13.90 -5.41
N GLU A 94 -1.41 14.79 -6.19
CA GLU A 94 -1.99 15.29 -7.43
C GLU A 94 -2.24 14.16 -8.42
N TRP A 95 -1.26 13.28 -8.62
CA TRP A 95 -1.42 12.11 -9.47
C TRP A 95 -2.59 11.22 -9.04
N PHE A 96 -2.73 10.96 -7.74
CA PHE A 96 -3.83 10.18 -7.22
C PHE A 96 -5.18 10.83 -7.48
N PHE A 97 -5.35 12.11 -7.15
CA PHE A 97 -6.66 12.77 -7.24
C PHE A 97 -7.04 13.18 -8.66
N ASN A 98 -6.07 13.52 -9.51
CA ASN A 98 -6.34 14.03 -10.85
C ASN A 98 -6.29 12.93 -11.92
N GLU A 99 -5.53 11.84 -11.72
CA GLU A 99 -5.42 10.76 -12.69
C GLU A 99 -6.06 9.46 -12.19
N LEU A 100 -5.64 8.93 -11.04
CA LEU A 100 -6.08 7.60 -10.59
C LEU A 100 -7.55 7.58 -10.13
N SER A 101 -7.95 8.52 -9.28
CA SER A 101 -9.29 8.58 -8.72
C SER A 101 -10.37 8.70 -9.79
N PRO A 102 -10.24 9.58 -10.81
CA PRO A 102 -11.19 9.64 -11.91
C PRO A 102 -11.13 8.42 -12.81
N LYS A 103 -9.92 7.92 -13.14
CA LYS A 103 -9.73 6.77 -14.03
C LYS A 103 -10.40 5.49 -13.51
N TYR A 104 -10.33 5.26 -12.21
CA TYR A 104 -10.87 4.05 -11.57
C TYR A 104 -12.17 4.29 -10.79
N GLY A 105 -12.75 5.50 -10.87
CA GLY A 105 -14.00 5.84 -10.19
C GLY A 105 -13.93 5.68 -8.67
N LEU A 106 -12.80 6.03 -8.06
CA LEU A 106 -12.60 5.91 -6.62
C LEU A 106 -13.39 6.96 -5.86
N ASP A 107 -14.04 6.54 -4.78
CA ASP A 107 -14.78 7.38 -3.87
C ASP A 107 -14.08 7.56 -2.52
N LYS A 108 -14.62 8.49 -1.74
CA LYS A 108 -14.21 8.70 -0.35
C LYS A 108 -14.39 7.40 0.45
N GLY A 109 -13.29 6.93 1.01
CA GLY A 109 -13.26 5.74 1.87
C GLY A 109 -12.80 4.48 1.15
N ASP A 110 -12.64 4.52 -0.17
CA ASP A 110 -12.08 3.41 -0.91
C ASP A 110 -10.63 3.13 -0.48
N ILE A 111 -10.29 1.85 -0.50
CA ILE A 111 -9.01 1.32 -0.07
C ILE A 111 -8.15 1.06 -1.29
N PHE A 112 -6.88 1.41 -1.18
CA PHE A 112 -5.89 1.18 -2.21
C PHE A 112 -4.50 0.91 -1.61
N MET A 113 -3.57 0.56 -2.49
CA MET A 113 -2.17 0.35 -2.20
C MET A 113 -1.34 0.85 -3.39
N LEU A 114 -0.26 1.56 -3.09
CA LEU A 114 0.74 1.96 -4.06
C LEU A 114 2.02 1.16 -3.81
N ILE A 115 2.57 0.59 -4.87
CA ILE A 115 3.90 -0.02 -4.88
C ILE A 115 4.72 0.75 -5.89
N THR A 116 5.75 1.46 -5.46
CA THR A 116 6.58 2.30 -6.33
C THR A 116 8.06 2.10 -6.04
N GLU A 117 8.91 2.53 -6.95
CA GLU A 117 10.33 2.75 -6.65
C GLU A 117 10.60 4.20 -6.25
N VAL A 118 11.49 4.36 -5.28
CA VAL A 118 12.01 5.66 -4.80
C VAL A 118 13.52 5.58 -4.76
N GLU A 119 14.19 6.56 -5.32
CA GLU A 119 15.64 6.68 -5.27
C GLU A 119 16.04 7.71 -4.21
N VAL A 120 17.09 7.41 -3.45
CA VAL A 120 17.70 8.32 -2.47
C VAL A 120 19.16 8.51 -2.84
N ASP A 121 19.57 9.73 -3.17
CA ASP A 121 20.99 10.08 -3.29
C ASP A 121 21.60 10.13 -1.89
N LEU A 122 22.54 9.23 -1.60
CA LEU A 122 23.13 9.12 -0.25
C LEU A 122 24.07 10.28 0.10
N ALA A 123 24.54 11.04 -0.89
CA ALA A 123 25.40 12.18 -0.66
C ALA A 123 24.59 13.43 -0.29
N THR A 124 23.49 13.68 -1.00
CA THR A 124 22.67 14.90 -0.84
C THR A 124 21.41 14.68 0.00
N GLY A 125 20.89 13.46 0.05
CA GLY A 125 19.57 13.17 0.60
C GLY A 125 18.41 13.43 -0.36
N GLU A 126 18.67 13.76 -1.63
CA GLU A 126 17.60 14.00 -2.59
C GLU A 126 16.78 12.73 -2.85
N LEU A 127 15.46 12.86 -2.77
CA LEU A 127 14.50 11.82 -3.13
C LEU A 127 13.99 12.01 -4.55
N ARG A 128 13.95 10.92 -5.31
CA ARG A 128 13.32 10.88 -6.62
C ARG A 128 12.29 9.78 -6.70
N TRP A 129 11.06 10.15 -7.01
CA TRP A 129 9.98 9.21 -7.29
C TRP A 129 10.05 8.73 -8.73
N LEU A 130 10.05 7.41 -8.94
CA LEU A 130 9.96 6.78 -10.26
C LEU A 130 8.49 6.47 -10.60
N LYS A 131 7.74 7.50 -11.02
CA LYS A 131 6.31 7.41 -11.36
C LYS A 131 6.01 6.25 -12.32
N ASP A 132 6.84 6.05 -13.34
CA ASP A 132 6.64 5.01 -14.36
C ASP A 132 6.73 3.58 -13.81
N LYS A 133 7.35 3.41 -12.63
CA LYS A 133 7.44 2.13 -11.92
C LYS A 133 6.42 2.02 -10.78
N THR A 134 5.35 2.82 -10.83
CA THR A 134 4.31 2.79 -9.81
C THR A 134 3.15 1.88 -10.21
N GLU A 135 2.92 0.86 -9.41
CA GLU A 135 1.76 -0.02 -9.47
C GLU A 135 0.67 0.49 -8.53
N PHE A 136 -0.58 0.46 -8.98
CA PHE A 136 -1.75 0.87 -8.22
C PHE A 136 -2.75 -0.28 -8.09
N TYR A 137 -3.00 -0.70 -6.85
CA TYR A 137 -4.00 -1.71 -6.52
C TYR A 137 -5.12 -1.06 -5.72
N TYR A 138 -6.36 -1.40 -6.03
CA TYR A 138 -7.53 -0.85 -5.34
C TYR A 138 -8.57 -1.93 -5.08
N TRP A 139 -9.41 -1.69 -4.07
CA TRP A 139 -10.47 -2.60 -3.68
C TRP A 139 -11.82 -2.04 -4.10
N VAL A 140 -12.49 -2.76 -5.00
CA VAL A 140 -13.87 -2.46 -5.40
C VAL A 140 -14.82 -3.12 -4.41
N ARG A 141 -15.79 -2.36 -3.90
CA ARG A 141 -16.84 -2.95 -3.07
C ARG A 141 -17.75 -3.84 -3.92
N SER A 142 -18.18 -4.98 -3.37
CA SER A 142 -18.99 -5.97 -4.08
C SER A 142 -20.32 -5.39 -4.62
N ASP A 143 -20.93 -4.45 -3.90
CA ASP A 143 -22.16 -3.75 -4.33
C ASP A 143 -21.94 -2.81 -5.52
N ARG A 144 -20.69 -2.48 -5.83
CA ARG A 144 -20.30 -1.60 -6.94
C ARG A 144 -19.78 -2.35 -8.15
N CYS A 145 -19.64 -3.68 -8.09
CA CYS A 145 -19.21 -4.49 -9.23
C CYS A 145 -20.16 -4.44 -10.44
N GLN A 146 -21.39 -3.95 -10.26
CA GLN A 146 -22.35 -3.74 -11.35
C GLN A 146 -22.23 -2.36 -12.02
N GLN A 147 -21.39 -1.45 -11.49
CA GLN A 147 -21.19 -0.13 -12.05
C GLN A 147 -20.27 -0.19 -13.28
N SER A 148 -20.44 0.74 -14.23
CA SER A 148 -19.70 0.77 -15.50
C SER A 148 -18.18 0.95 -15.33
N VAL A 149 -17.74 1.44 -14.18
CA VAL A 149 -16.32 1.67 -13.87
C VAL A 149 -15.66 0.44 -13.24
N ALA A 150 -16.44 -0.56 -12.84
CA ALA A 150 -15.90 -1.79 -12.28
C ALA A 150 -15.30 -2.68 -13.39
N PRO A 151 -14.16 -3.35 -13.12
CA PRO A 151 -13.61 -4.34 -14.04
C PRO A 151 -14.65 -5.42 -14.38
N ARG A 152 -14.64 -5.94 -15.63
CA ARG A 152 -15.61 -6.97 -16.07
C ARG A 152 -15.62 -8.20 -15.14
N GLU A 153 -14.44 -8.62 -14.69
CA GLU A 153 -14.25 -9.74 -13.74
C GLU A 153 -14.87 -9.48 -12.36
N CYS A 154 -15.12 -8.21 -11.98
CA CYS A 154 -15.77 -7.88 -10.70
C CYS A 154 -17.19 -8.45 -10.64
N LYS A 155 -17.92 -8.46 -11.76
CA LYS A 155 -19.30 -8.97 -11.80
C LYS A 155 -19.35 -10.47 -11.55
N GLU A 156 -18.49 -11.23 -12.24
CA GLU A 156 -18.38 -12.69 -12.06
C GLU A 156 -17.99 -13.04 -10.63
N LEU A 157 -17.00 -12.33 -10.07
CA LEU A 157 -16.59 -12.52 -8.68
C LEU A 157 -17.68 -12.13 -7.67
N ALA A 158 -18.48 -11.10 -7.95
CA ALA A 158 -19.59 -10.70 -7.10
C ALA A 158 -20.72 -11.74 -7.08
N GLU A 159 -21.04 -12.31 -8.24
CA GLU A 159 -22.02 -13.39 -8.38
C GLU A 159 -21.54 -14.66 -7.66
N GLU A 160 -20.26 -15.02 -7.81
CA GLU A 160 -19.66 -16.14 -7.09
C GLU A 160 -19.66 -15.91 -5.57
N ASN A 161 -19.33 -14.71 -5.10
CA ASN A 161 -19.37 -14.37 -3.67
C ASN A 161 -20.79 -14.47 -3.11
N ALA A 162 -21.80 -14.02 -3.86
CA ALA A 162 -23.20 -14.15 -3.47
C ALA A 162 -23.62 -15.62 -3.34
N ARG A 163 -23.21 -16.48 -4.29
CA ARG A 163 -23.44 -17.93 -4.25
C ARG A 163 -22.79 -18.56 -3.02
N LEU A 164 -21.52 -18.25 -2.77
CA LEU A 164 -20.76 -18.78 -1.62
C LEU A 164 -21.37 -18.36 -0.28
N ARG A 165 -21.90 -17.13 -0.16
CA ARG A 165 -22.61 -16.68 1.05
C ARG A 165 -23.87 -17.48 1.31
N GLN A 166 -24.66 -17.78 0.28
CA GLN A 166 -25.85 -18.62 0.41
C GLN A 166 -25.48 -20.05 0.84
N GLU A 167 -24.40 -20.59 0.29
CA GLU A 167 -23.91 -21.93 0.63
C GLU A 167 -23.41 -21.99 2.08
N VAL A 168 -22.68 -20.98 2.55
CA VAL A 168 -22.26 -20.87 3.96
C VAL A 168 -23.46 -20.82 4.91
N GLU A 169 -24.50 -20.05 4.57
CA GLU A 169 -25.69 -19.95 5.41
C GLU A 169 -26.44 -21.29 5.48
N LYS A 170 -26.60 -21.96 4.34
CA LYS A 170 -27.20 -23.30 4.29
C LYS A 170 -26.42 -24.33 5.11
N LEU A 171 -25.09 -24.33 4.98
CA LEU A 171 -24.22 -25.23 5.77
C LEU A 171 -24.29 -24.92 7.27
N ARG A 172 -24.43 -23.65 7.66
CA ARG A 172 -24.64 -23.26 9.06
C ARG A 172 -25.96 -23.78 9.60
N ASP A 173 -27.04 -23.69 8.83
CA ASP A 173 -28.34 -24.21 9.21
C ASP A 173 -28.32 -25.74 9.36
N GLU A 174 -27.71 -26.44 8.39
CA GLU A 174 -27.53 -27.90 8.46
C GLU A 174 -26.69 -28.31 9.69
N LEU A 175 -25.60 -27.61 9.96
CA LEU A 175 -24.75 -27.86 11.13
C LEU A 175 -25.51 -27.63 12.45
N ASN A 176 -26.33 -26.58 12.53
CA ASN A 176 -27.17 -26.32 13.69
C ASN A 176 -28.24 -27.40 13.88
N GLN A 177 -28.87 -27.86 12.79
CA GLN A 177 -29.83 -28.97 12.84
C GLN A 177 -29.18 -30.27 13.32
N ILE A 178 -27.99 -30.59 12.83
CA ILE A 178 -27.24 -31.79 13.26
C ILE A 178 -26.86 -31.67 14.74
N LYS A 179 -26.36 -30.52 15.19
CA LYS A 179 -26.03 -30.29 16.61
C LYS A 179 -27.26 -30.45 17.51
N ASN A 180 -28.41 -29.92 17.10
CA ASN A 180 -29.65 -30.05 17.86
C ASN A 180 -30.14 -31.51 17.92
N LYS A 181 -30.07 -32.25 16.81
CA LYS A 181 -30.39 -33.68 16.78
C LYS A 181 -29.43 -34.48 17.67
N LEU A 182 -28.13 -34.22 17.61
CA LEU A 182 -27.14 -34.88 18.45
C LEU A 182 -27.40 -34.61 19.94
N ALA A 183 -27.68 -33.36 20.30
CA ALA A 183 -28.02 -32.98 21.69
C ALA A 183 -29.31 -33.67 22.19
N SER A 184 -30.28 -33.89 21.30
CA SER A 184 -31.51 -34.63 21.64
C SER A 184 -31.30 -36.13 21.81
N LEU A 185 -30.30 -36.72 21.12
CA LEU A 185 -29.96 -38.14 21.20
C LEU A 185 -29.02 -38.47 22.38
N LEU A 186 -28.32 -37.47 22.91
CA LEU A 186 -27.43 -37.60 24.07
C LEU A 186 -28.15 -37.32 25.41
N LYS A 187 -29.46 -37.06 25.38
CA LYS A 187 -30.37 -37.04 26.55
C LYS A 187 -31.04 -38.37 26.73
#